data_AF-A0A9W7MLY7-F1
#
_entry.id   AF-A0A9W7MLY7-F1
#
_cell.length_a   1.000
_cell.length_b   1.000
_cell.length_c   1.000
_cell.angle_alpha   90.00
_cell.angle_beta   90.00
_cell.angle_gamma   90.00
#
_symmetry.space_group_name_H-M   'P 1'
#
loop_
_entity.id
_entity.type
_entity.pdbx_description
1 polymer ?
#
loop_
_entity_poly.entity_id
_entity_poly.type
_entity_poly.pdbx_seq_one_letter_code
_entity_poly.pdbx_strand_id
1 'polypeptide(L)'
;MVLLLPRYIVIKSCNWVNPPDGYLSYIREGGEADGYLRFMEPQLTSPYAKFEVETSKTEGVVHIRSCQNNKYWQRTDLPTVPSGPWIAARSKEKEEDKSKEECTLFKFIPVDPAENTFRIMHVQSGSYVESYGMDNPKFDHGLFSFYTYFNAAPSYVFKYFDWGMSVILPKHVAFKGPNNKYLCLYSDSMPKFGADDIGEPGVGFEIVPANDGKIHIKSSETGKFLRNDWWIWADVTSSDTADTLFRPLKFNDQKIALISLSNNKFCQTFTADGYVNGLSATATSATDETVMEVEERVLRREIYEVKYDVGNSRVYGEAVMVVAQNCASNITEEPSALEVKFEYKETKTSSWKRDLSLKLGMKASVKFKVPLVLDGEVEVSSELQTGVEWGKEFENSIKQESLHKVIVPPMTKVTVNLVASKALCDVPFTYKQRDVLYDGSSVLREVKGGTYVGSNYHRTKFTIKQEKLPPAPDTEH
;
A
#
# COMPACT_ATOMS: atom_id res chain seq x y z
N MET A 1 -28.78 -4.82 -5.37
CA MET A 1 -27.58 -5.65 -5.09
C MET A 1 -26.46 -4.72 -4.63
N VAL A 2 -25.82 -5.01 -3.50
CA VAL A 2 -24.66 -4.24 -3.01
C VAL A 2 -23.41 -4.76 -3.73
N LEU A 3 -22.60 -3.88 -4.31
CA LEU A 3 -21.33 -4.27 -4.92
C LEU A 3 -20.29 -4.49 -3.81
N LEU A 4 -19.69 -5.69 -3.78
CA LEU A 4 -18.56 -6.00 -2.90
C LEU A 4 -17.26 -5.59 -3.60
N LEU A 5 -16.61 -4.54 -3.08
CA LEU A 5 -15.33 -4.07 -3.60
C LEU A 5 -14.17 -4.71 -2.84
N PRO A 6 -13.04 -4.99 -3.52
CA PRO A 6 -11.78 -5.27 -2.86
C PRO A 6 -11.37 -4.13 -1.92
N ARG A 7 -10.60 -4.46 -0.88
CA ARG A 7 -10.05 -3.43 0.04
C ARG A 7 -9.17 -2.42 -0.68
N TYR A 8 -8.41 -2.85 -1.69
CA TYR A 8 -7.55 -1.96 -2.48
C TYR A 8 -7.95 -2.03 -3.94
N ILE A 9 -8.28 -0.88 -4.52
CA ILE A 9 -8.76 -0.78 -5.90
C ILE A 9 -7.96 0.24 -6.71
N VAL A 10 -7.93 0.01 -8.02
CA VAL A 10 -7.57 1.00 -9.04
C VAL A 10 -8.76 1.19 -9.95
N ILE A 11 -8.99 2.43 -10.39
CA ILE A 11 -10.18 2.78 -11.18
C ILE A 11 -9.74 3.29 -12.56
N LYS A 12 -10.45 2.84 -13.59
CA LYS A 12 -10.30 3.31 -14.98
C LYS A 12 -11.66 3.76 -15.51
N SER A 13 -11.66 4.79 -16.35
CA SER A 13 -12.88 5.25 -17.04
C SER A 13 -13.22 4.31 -18.19
N CYS A 14 -14.51 4.03 -18.40
CA CYS A 14 -15.02 3.35 -19.58
C CYS A 14 -15.44 4.33 -20.69
N ASN A 15 -15.18 5.64 -20.52
CA ASN A 15 -15.48 6.65 -21.52
C ASN A 15 -14.68 6.38 -22.80
N TRP A 16 -15.35 5.95 -23.87
CA TRP A 16 -14.73 5.72 -25.17
C TRP A 16 -14.91 6.89 -26.14
N VAL A 17 -15.76 7.88 -25.80
CA VAL A 17 -16.02 9.06 -26.64
C VAL A 17 -14.90 10.09 -26.49
N ASN A 18 -14.48 10.34 -25.25
CA ASN A 18 -13.28 11.09 -24.92
C ASN A 18 -12.47 10.25 -23.91
N PRO A 19 -11.66 9.28 -24.39
CA PRO A 19 -10.98 8.34 -23.52
C PRO A 19 -9.84 9.01 -22.76
N PRO A 20 -9.83 8.94 -21.42
CA PRO A 20 -8.66 9.38 -20.68
C PRO A 20 -7.48 8.44 -20.90
N ASP A 21 -6.30 9.04 -20.96
CA ASP A 21 -5.03 8.32 -20.97
C ASP A 21 -4.67 7.84 -19.55
N GLY A 22 -5.40 6.84 -19.04
CA GLY A 22 -4.94 6.04 -17.90
C GLY A 22 -5.92 5.82 -16.75
N TYR A 23 -5.35 5.71 -15.55
CA TYR A 23 -6.03 5.34 -14.31
C TYR A 23 -6.23 6.55 -13.40
N LEU A 24 -7.25 6.46 -12.55
CA LEU A 24 -7.63 7.49 -11.62
C LEU A 24 -6.52 7.73 -10.59
N SER A 25 -6.29 9.00 -10.28
CA SER A 25 -5.34 9.46 -9.27
C SER A 25 -5.77 10.83 -8.77
N TYR A 26 -4.89 11.52 -8.04
CA TYR A 26 -5.09 12.90 -7.60
C TYR A 26 -4.02 13.83 -8.18
N ILE A 27 -4.44 15.05 -8.51
CA ILE A 27 -3.57 16.14 -8.95
C ILE A 27 -2.59 16.47 -7.82
N ARG A 28 -1.32 16.62 -8.19
CA ARG A 28 -0.18 16.87 -7.27
C ARG A 28 0.92 17.67 -7.94
N GLU A 29 0.51 18.58 -8.81
CA GLU A 29 1.38 19.41 -9.64
C GLU A 29 1.63 20.79 -9.02
N GLY A 30 1.05 21.04 -7.84
CA GLY A 30 1.14 22.31 -7.16
C GLY A 30 -0.07 23.21 -7.42
N GLY A 31 -0.47 23.91 -6.36
CA GLY A 31 -1.52 24.92 -6.37
C GLY A 31 -2.87 24.40 -5.87
N GLU A 32 -3.92 25.17 -6.12
CA GLU A 32 -5.24 24.96 -5.48
C GLU A 32 -5.95 23.68 -5.92
N ALA A 33 -5.59 23.13 -7.08
CA ALA A 33 -6.16 21.90 -7.62
C ALA A 33 -5.62 20.62 -6.95
N ASP A 34 -4.59 20.72 -6.11
CA ASP A 34 -3.98 19.54 -5.50
C ASP A 34 -5.02 18.75 -4.69
N GLY A 35 -5.03 17.43 -4.90
CA GLY A 35 -6.00 16.51 -4.32
C GLY A 35 -7.24 16.24 -5.18
N TYR A 36 -7.54 17.04 -6.20
CA TYR A 36 -8.65 16.76 -7.12
C TYR A 36 -8.40 15.48 -7.90
N LEU A 37 -9.45 14.68 -8.09
CA LEU A 37 -9.31 13.39 -8.74
C LEU A 37 -9.40 13.49 -10.25
N ARG A 38 -8.48 12.82 -10.93
CA ARG A 38 -8.30 12.87 -12.39
C ARG A 38 -7.72 11.56 -12.91
N PHE A 39 -8.14 11.15 -14.11
CA PHE A 39 -7.46 10.07 -14.83
C PHE A 39 -6.17 10.59 -15.47
N MET A 40 -5.02 10.22 -14.90
CA MET A 40 -3.72 10.73 -15.33
C MET A 40 -2.54 9.77 -15.11
N GLU A 41 -2.77 8.61 -14.48
CA GLU A 41 -1.70 7.64 -14.28
C GLU A 41 -1.59 6.70 -15.48
N PRO A 42 -0.42 6.56 -16.11
CA PRO A 42 -0.29 5.73 -17.30
C PRO A 42 -0.38 4.22 -17.00
N GLN A 43 -0.15 3.83 -15.75
CA GLN A 43 -0.05 2.42 -15.35
C GLN A 43 -0.92 2.12 -14.15
N LEU A 44 -1.56 0.94 -14.19
CA LEU A 44 -2.36 0.42 -13.10
C LEU A 44 -1.54 0.33 -11.83
N THR A 45 -0.26 -0.01 -11.95
CA THR A 45 0.70 -0.22 -10.86
C THR A 45 1.29 1.09 -10.33
N SER A 46 0.81 2.24 -10.79
CA SER A 46 1.24 3.51 -10.22
C SER A 46 0.82 3.57 -8.75
N PRO A 47 1.73 3.94 -7.83
CA PRO A 47 1.38 4.03 -6.42
C PRO A 47 0.26 5.04 -6.14
N TYR A 48 0.16 6.07 -6.98
CA TYR A 48 -0.85 7.12 -6.87
C TYR A 48 -2.25 6.70 -7.36
N ALA A 49 -2.34 5.59 -8.11
CA ALA A 49 -3.60 5.06 -8.61
C ALA A 49 -4.34 4.15 -7.59
N LYS A 50 -3.69 3.86 -6.46
CA LYS A 50 -4.16 2.93 -5.44
C LYS A 50 -5.04 3.62 -4.40
N PHE A 51 -6.29 3.17 -4.31
CA PHE A 51 -7.24 3.62 -3.31
C PHE A 51 -7.62 2.49 -2.36
N GLU A 52 -7.81 2.83 -1.08
CA GLU A 52 -8.36 1.93 -0.07
C GLU A 52 -9.85 2.17 0.10
N VAL A 53 -10.64 1.10 -0.01
CA VAL A 53 -12.06 1.06 0.29
C VAL A 53 -12.21 0.69 1.76
N GLU A 54 -12.79 1.61 2.54
CA GLU A 54 -13.06 1.39 3.96
C GLU A 54 -14.57 1.32 4.20
N THR A 55 -15.01 0.33 4.98
CA THR A 55 -16.43 0.13 5.28
C THR A 55 -17.00 1.30 6.08
N SER A 56 -18.28 1.58 5.83
CA SER A 56 -19.09 2.50 6.63
C SER A 56 -19.85 1.73 7.72
N LYS A 57 -20.36 2.45 8.73
CA LYS A 57 -21.40 1.92 9.64
C LYS A 57 -22.72 1.61 8.92
N THR A 58 -22.98 2.28 7.79
CA THR A 58 -24.18 2.04 6.99
C THR A 58 -23.88 1.03 5.88
N GLU A 59 -24.69 -0.02 5.77
CA GLU A 59 -24.53 -1.03 4.73
C GLU A 59 -24.72 -0.44 3.31
N GLY A 60 -23.90 -0.89 2.35
CA GLY A 60 -24.02 -0.53 0.95
C GLY A 60 -23.42 0.83 0.56
N VAL A 61 -22.73 1.51 1.47
CA VAL A 61 -21.94 2.72 1.22
C VAL A 61 -20.55 2.60 1.84
N VAL A 62 -19.58 3.30 1.27
CA VAL A 62 -18.16 3.16 1.63
C VAL A 62 -17.46 4.52 1.68
N HIS A 63 -16.33 4.54 2.39
CA HIS A 63 -15.33 5.61 2.29
C HIS A 63 -14.23 5.16 1.33
N ILE A 64 -13.70 6.09 0.54
CA ILE A 64 -12.56 5.82 -0.34
C ILE A 64 -11.41 6.73 0.06
N ARG A 65 -10.21 6.18 0.27
CA ARG A 65 -9.01 6.95 0.64
C ARG A 65 -7.89 6.71 -0.38
N SER A 66 -7.21 7.77 -0.78
CA SER A 66 -5.97 7.62 -1.56
C SER A 66 -4.85 7.11 -0.66
N CYS A 67 -4.14 6.07 -1.10
CA CYS A 67 -3.07 5.47 -0.29
C CYS A 67 -1.81 6.34 -0.21
N GLN A 68 -1.61 7.27 -1.16
CA GLN A 68 -0.40 8.10 -1.21
C GLN A 68 -0.54 9.47 -0.57
N ASN A 69 -1.77 10.01 -0.46
CA ASN A 69 -1.99 11.26 0.29
C ASN A 69 -2.73 11.04 1.62
N ASN A 70 -3.17 9.81 1.89
CA ASN A 70 -3.95 9.40 3.06
C ASN A 70 -5.24 10.17 3.32
N LYS A 71 -5.81 10.80 2.29
CA LYS A 71 -7.04 11.59 2.41
C LYS A 71 -8.22 10.89 1.77
N TYR A 72 -9.37 11.01 2.41
CA TYR A 72 -10.65 10.50 1.94
C TYR A 72 -11.20 11.37 0.82
N TRP A 73 -11.92 10.71 -0.08
CA TRP A 73 -12.69 11.35 -1.12
C TRP A 73 -13.80 12.18 -0.50
N GLN A 74 -13.99 13.37 -1.05
CA GLN A 74 -15.01 14.33 -0.65
C GLN A 74 -15.48 15.07 -1.90
N ARG A 75 -16.77 15.40 -1.97
CA ARG A 75 -17.30 16.31 -2.98
C ARG A 75 -17.00 17.76 -2.56
N THR A 76 -16.39 18.53 -3.45
CA THR A 76 -15.96 19.90 -3.16
C THR A 76 -16.16 20.81 -4.37
N ASP A 77 -16.49 22.06 -4.08
CA ASP A 77 -16.52 23.15 -5.05
C ASP A 77 -15.29 24.04 -4.82
N LEU A 78 -14.53 24.33 -5.88
CA LEU A 78 -13.51 25.38 -5.86
C LEU A 78 -13.85 26.39 -6.96
N PRO A 79 -13.98 27.69 -6.63
CA PRO A 79 -14.30 28.72 -7.63
C PRO A 79 -13.30 28.79 -8.79
N THR A 80 -12.05 28.38 -8.57
CA THR A 80 -10.96 28.38 -9.57
C THR A 80 -10.97 27.15 -10.47
N VAL A 81 -11.77 26.12 -10.16
CA VAL A 81 -12.00 24.95 -11.00
C VAL A 81 -13.36 25.12 -11.67
N PRO A 82 -13.42 25.30 -13.01
CA PRO A 82 -14.67 25.54 -13.70
C PRO A 82 -15.74 24.48 -13.42
N SER A 83 -17.00 24.90 -13.53
CA SER A 83 -18.19 24.07 -13.65
C SER A 83 -18.73 23.35 -12.40
N GLY A 84 -17.93 23.11 -11.34
CA GLY A 84 -18.35 22.59 -10.00
C GLY A 84 -19.33 21.40 -9.93
N PRO A 85 -19.54 20.72 -8.79
CA PRO A 85 -18.55 20.20 -7.87
C PRO A 85 -17.72 19.08 -8.50
N TRP A 86 -16.61 18.79 -7.85
CA TRP A 86 -15.72 17.70 -8.22
C TRP A 86 -15.45 16.82 -7.01
N ILE A 87 -14.92 15.63 -7.27
CA ILE A 87 -14.43 14.74 -6.21
C ILE A 87 -12.93 14.98 -6.02
N ALA A 88 -12.52 15.15 -4.76
CA ALA A 88 -11.14 15.35 -4.36
C ALA A 88 -10.77 14.46 -3.16
N ALA A 89 -9.55 13.93 -3.13
CA ALA A 89 -8.98 13.25 -1.96
C ALA A 89 -8.35 14.28 -1.02
N ARG A 90 -9.19 14.97 -0.22
CA ARG A 90 -8.75 16.08 0.66
C ARG A 90 -9.13 15.92 2.13
N SER A 91 -10.15 15.13 2.46
CA SER A 91 -10.58 14.99 3.84
C SER A 91 -9.59 14.14 4.66
N LYS A 92 -9.19 14.61 5.84
CA LYS A 92 -8.32 13.85 6.76
C LYS A 92 -9.08 12.74 7.50
N GLU A 93 -10.39 12.92 7.67
CA GLU A 93 -11.25 12.05 8.46
C GLU A 93 -12.46 11.57 7.67
N LYS A 94 -13.12 10.54 8.19
CA LYS A 94 -14.40 10.07 7.65
C LYS A 94 -15.52 10.95 8.19
N GLU A 95 -16.44 11.33 7.32
CA GLU A 95 -17.69 11.98 7.71
C GLU A 95 -18.87 11.15 7.18
N GLU A 96 -19.70 10.64 8.09
CA GLU A 96 -20.85 9.79 7.78
C GLU A 96 -22.20 10.51 7.92
N ASP A 97 -22.21 11.72 8.46
CA ASP A 97 -23.39 12.56 8.52
C ASP A 97 -23.80 13.03 7.12
N LYS A 98 -24.85 12.40 6.60
CA LYS A 98 -25.41 12.66 5.27
C LYS A 98 -26.03 14.05 5.13
N SER A 99 -26.13 14.83 6.20
CA SER A 99 -26.59 16.23 6.12
C SER A 99 -25.45 17.20 5.83
N LYS A 100 -24.19 16.81 6.05
CA LYS A 100 -23.02 17.68 5.89
C LYS A 100 -22.44 17.60 4.48
N GLU A 101 -22.05 18.75 3.94
CA GLU A 101 -21.38 18.81 2.62
C GLU A 101 -20.04 18.08 2.62
N GLU A 102 -19.42 17.93 3.79
CA GLU A 102 -18.16 17.22 3.99
C GLU A 102 -18.29 15.68 4.01
N CYS A 103 -19.50 15.15 3.85
CA CYS A 103 -19.77 13.72 3.77
C CYS A 103 -18.78 13.00 2.83
N THR A 104 -18.14 11.94 3.32
CA THR A 104 -17.15 11.15 2.56
C THR A 104 -17.71 9.81 2.08
N LEU A 105 -19.04 9.63 2.16
CA LEU A 105 -19.73 8.42 1.76
C LEU A 105 -20.03 8.39 0.26
N PHE A 106 -19.68 7.28 -0.37
CA PHE A 106 -19.97 6.98 -1.76
C PHE A 106 -20.70 5.65 -1.89
N LYS A 107 -21.58 5.57 -2.90
CA LYS A 107 -22.26 4.34 -3.30
C LYS A 107 -21.76 3.89 -4.66
N PHE A 108 -21.30 2.64 -4.73
CA PHE A 108 -20.88 2.01 -5.98
C PHE A 108 -22.01 1.13 -6.49
N ILE A 109 -22.51 1.44 -7.68
CA ILE A 109 -23.67 0.80 -8.28
C ILE A 109 -23.20 -0.09 -9.44
N PRO A 110 -23.38 -1.42 -9.37
CA PRO A 110 -22.93 -2.31 -10.43
C PRO A 110 -23.62 -2.00 -11.76
N VAL A 111 -22.86 -2.05 -12.85
CA VAL A 111 -23.36 -2.00 -14.23
C VAL A 111 -23.27 -3.39 -14.84
N ASP A 112 -22.06 -3.94 -14.89
CA ASP A 112 -21.79 -5.33 -15.27
C ASP A 112 -20.81 -5.93 -14.25
N PRO A 113 -21.29 -6.81 -13.35
CA PRO A 113 -20.46 -7.48 -12.37
C PRO A 113 -19.39 -8.42 -12.98
N ALA A 114 -19.63 -9.00 -14.16
CA ALA A 114 -18.66 -9.88 -14.80
C ALA A 114 -17.44 -9.09 -15.30
N GLU A 115 -17.66 -7.84 -15.70
CA GLU A 115 -16.63 -6.93 -16.16
C GLU A 115 -16.08 -5.99 -15.08
N ASN A 116 -16.52 -6.15 -13.83
CA ASN A 116 -16.19 -5.27 -12.71
C ASN A 116 -16.51 -3.78 -13.00
N THR A 117 -17.61 -3.52 -13.73
CA THR A 117 -18.01 -2.15 -14.09
C THR A 117 -19.11 -1.61 -13.18
N PHE A 118 -19.05 -0.31 -12.91
CA PHE A 118 -19.91 0.35 -11.94
C PHE A 118 -20.10 1.85 -12.23
N ARG A 119 -21.09 2.44 -11.58
CA ARG A 119 -21.27 3.89 -11.43
C ARG A 119 -20.98 4.29 -9.99
N ILE A 120 -20.62 5.54 -9.78
CA ILE A 120 -20.38 6.09 -8.44
C ILE A 120 -21.43 7.18 -8.19
N MET A 121 -21.99 7.20 -6.97
CA MET A 121 -22.85 8.26 -6.48
C MET A 121 -22.30 8.79 -5.16
N HIS A 122 -22.21 10.11 -5.04
CA HIS A 122 -21.94 10.77 -3.78
C HIS A 122 -23.20 10.77 -2.90
N VAL A 123 -23.11 10.26 -1.67
CA VAL A 123 -24.30 9.92 -0.87
C VAL A 123 -25.06 11.16 -0.39
N GLN A 124 -24.39 12.21 0.06
CA GLN A 124 -25.08 13.39 0.59
C GLN A 124 -25.81 14.17 -0.50
N SER A 125 -25.18 14.39 -1.66
CA SER A 125 -25.80 15.17 -2.74
C SER A 125 -26.73 14.34 -3.63
N GLY A 126 -26.61 13.01 -3.59
CA GLY A 126 -27.28 12.11 -4.55
C GLY A 126 -26.75 12.23 -5.98
N SER A 127 -25.66 12.99 -6.19
CA SER A 127 -25.09 13.24 -7.51
C SER A 127 -24.27 12.05 -7.99
N TYR A 128 -24.40 11.71 -9.27
CA TYR A 128 -23.55 10.73 -9.94
C TYR A 128 -22.22 11.34 -10.32
N VAL A 129 -21.17 10.53 -10.30
CA VAL A 129 -19.83 10.94 -10.72
C VAL A 129 -19.64 10.65 -12.20
N GLU A 130 -19.12 11.65 -12.91
CA GLU A 130 -18.80 11.60 -14.33
C GLU A 130 -17.30 11.84 -14.56
N SER A 131 -16.71 11.09 -15.48
CA SER A 131 -15.42 11.44 -16.08
C SER A 131 -15.64 12.56 -17.09
N TYR A 132 -15.40 13.79 -16.67
CA TYR A 132 -15.75 14.98 -17.43
C TYR A 132 -14.55 15.55 -18.18
N GLY A 133 -14.72 15.79 -19.48
CA GLY A 133 -13.69 16.40 -20.32
C GLY A 133 -13.70 17.93 -20.20
N MET A 134 -12.53 18.55 -20.12
CA MET A 134 -12.38 20.00 -20.04
C MET A 134 -11.29 20.49 -20.99
N ASP A 135 -11.49 21.67 -21.58
CA ASP A 135 -10.49 22.30 -22.46
C ASP A 135 -9.17 22.59 -21.74
N ASN A 136 -9.23 22.83 -20.43
CA ASN A 136 -8.03 23.03 -19.62
C ASN A 136 -7.39 21.67 -19.30
N PRO A 137 -6.18 21.38 -19.83
CA PRO A 137 -5.53 20.09 -19.65
C PRO A 137 -5.17 19.78 -18.19
N LYS A 138 -5.21 20.76 -17.28
CA LYS A 138 -4.99 20.51 -15.84
C LYS A 138 -6.16 19.75 -15.20
N PHE A 139 -7.37 19.96 -15.71
CA PHE A 139 -8.63 19.43 -15.14
C PHE A 139 -9.33 18.43 -16.04
N ASP A 140 -8.82 18.23 -17.25
CA ASP A 140 -9.38 17.30 -18.22
C ASP A 140 -9.45 15.87 -17.66
N HIS A 141 -10.56 15.19 -17.92
CA HIS A 141 -10.90 13.89 -17.33
C HIS A 141 -10.90 13.86 -15.80
N GLY A 142 -11.32 14.95 -15.16
CA GLY A 142 -11.59 15.01 -13.74
C GLY A 142 -12.88 14.26 -13.34
N LEU A 143 -13.06 14.00 -12.05
CA LEU A 143 -14.30 13.43 -11.50
C LEU A 143 -15.30 14.51 -11.11
N PHE A 144 -16.25 14.77 -11.99
CA PHE A 144 -17.32 15.76 -11.84
C PHE A 144 -18.53 15.14 -11.14
N SER A 145 -19.24 15.87 -10.25
CA SER A 145 -20.36 15.30 -9.47
C SER A 145 -21.53 16.26 -9.27
N PHE A 146 -22.03 16.82 -10.36
CA PHE A 146 -23.14 17.78 -10.32
C PHE A 146 -24.52 17.12 -10.38
N TYR A 147 -24.75 16.25 -11.37
CA TYR A 147 -26.08 15.78 -11.73
C TYR A 147 -26.59 14.65 -10.81
N THR A 148 -27.85 14.73 -10.36
CA THR A 148 -28.55 13.68 -9.62
C THR A 148 -29.15 12.59 -10.51
N TYR A 149 -28.90 12.68 -11.81
CA TYR A 149 -29.21 11.69 -12.82
C TYR A 149 -27.94 11.39 -13.63
N PHE A 150 -27.94 10.26 -14.32
CA PHE A 150 -26.94 9.95 -15.33
C PHE A 150 -27.67 9.67 -16.64
N ASN A 151 -27.10 10.08 -17.77
CA ASN A 151 -27.51 9.56 -19.06
C ASN A 151 -26.78 8.22 -19.31
N ALA A 152 -27.22 7.44 -20.31
CA ALA A 152 -26.57 6.17 -20.64
C ALA A 152 -25.16 6.34 -21.26
N ALA A 153 -24.52 7.51 -21.11
CA ALA A 153 -23.21 7.78 -21.65
C ALA A 153 -22.12 6.97 -20.92
N PRO A 154 -21.05 6.60 -21.63
CA PRO A 154 -19.95 5.86 -21.04
C PRO A 154 -19.11 6.68 -20.04
N SER A 155 -19.27 8.02 -19.99
CA SER A 155 -18.57 8.90 -19.05
C SER A 155 -18.94 8.66 -17.57
N TYR A 156 -20.08 8.03 -17.30
CA TYR A 156 -20.53 7.66 -15.94
C TYR A 156 -20.11 6.25 -15.51
N VAL A 157 -19.49 5.47 -16.40
CA VAL A 157 -19.16 4.07 -16.16
C VAL A 157 -17.67 3.92 -15.94
N PHE A 158 -17.32 3.20 -14.88
CA PHE A 158 -15.95 2.95 -14.46
C PHE A 158 -15.71 1.45 -14.31
N LYS A 159 -14.45 1.04 -14.43
CA LYS A 159 -13.98 -0.33 -14.17
C LYS A 159 -13.00 -0.30 -13.01
N TYR A 160 -13.11 -1.27 -12.09
CA TYR A 160 -12.14 -1.43 -11.02
C TYR A 160 -11.24 -2.63 -11.27
N PHE A 161 -10.04 -2.55 -10.72
CA PHE A 161 -9.09 -3.64 -10.64
C PHE A 161 -8.76 -3.89 -9.18
N ASP A 162 -8.73 -5.16 -8.79
CA ASP A 162 -8.26 -5.56 -7.47
C ASP A 162 -6.73 -5.38 -7.42
N TRP A 163 -6.28 -4.37 -6.67
CA TRP A 163 -4.84 -4.13 -6.50
C TRP A 163 -4.17 -5.26 -5.71
N GLY A 164 -4.87 -5.86 -4.74
CA GLY A 164 -4.35 -6.96 -3.93
C GLY A 164 -4.10 -8.23 -4.73
N MET A 165 -4.87 -8.45 -5.81
CA MET A 165 -4.66 -9.55 -6.77
C MET A 165 -3.72 -9.18 -7.92
N SER A 166 -3.39 -7.90 -8.10
CA SER A 166 -2.48 -7.44 -9.16
C SER A 166 -1.03 -7.82 -8.84
N VAL A 167 -0.29 -8.32 -9.82
CA VAL A 167 1.11 -8.72 -9.63
C VAL A 167 2.04 -7.65 -10.17
N ILE A 168 2.64 -6.90 -9.26
CA ILE A 168 3.70 -5.92 -9.52
C ILE A 168 5.03 -6.60 -9.27
N LEU A 169 5.75 -6.90 -10.36
CA LEU A 169 7.07 -7.53 -10.34
C LEU A 169 8.19 -6.47 -10.36
N PRO A 170 9.38 -6.76 -9.81
CA PRO A 170 10.56 -5.95 -10.06
C PRO A 170 10.87 -5.88 -11.56
N LYS A 171 11.56 -4.81 -11.97
CA LYS A 171 11.97 -4.68 -13.37
C LYS A 171 12.99 -5.74 -13.79
N HIS A 172 13.95 -6.10 -12.95
CA HIS A 172 14.97 -7.12 -13.27
C HIS A 172 14.70 -8.35 -12.41
N VAL A 173 14.42 -9.47 -13.06
CA VAL A 173 14.02 -10.71 -12.39
C VAL A 173 14.77 -11.92 -12.94
N ALA A 174 14.80 -12.97 -12.14
CA ALA A 174 15.07 -14.34 -12.55
C ALA A 174 13.87 -15.20 -12.12
N PHE A 175 13.57 -16.22 -12.93
CA PHE A 175 12.52 -17.19 -12.63
C PHE A 175 13.14 -18.53 -12.29
N LYS A 176 12.73 -19.12 -11.18
CA LYS A 176 13.20 -20.45 -10.75
C LYS A 176 12.06 -21.45 -10.81
N GLY A 177 12.28 -22.53 -11.55
CA GLY A 177 11.28 -23.55 -11.81
C GLY A 177 11.15 -24.55 -10.66
N PRO A 178 10.17 -25.47 -10.76
CA PRO A 178 9.94 -26.52 -9.76
C PRO A 178 11.12 -27.50 -9.63
N ASN A 179 11.99 -27.58 -10.64
CA ASN A 179 13.23 -28.37 -10.61
C ASN A 179 14.40 -27.67 -9.87
N ASN A 180 14.14 -26.55 -9.19
CA ASN A 180 15.13 -25.70 -8.52
C ASN A 180 16.21 -25.10 -9.43
N LYS A 181 15.99 -25.09 -10.75
CA LYS A 181 16.87 -24.43 -11.72
C LYS A 181 16.28 -23.10 -12.17
N TYR A 182 17.16 -22.16 -12.52
CA TYR A 182 16.74 -20.90 -13.12
C TYR A 182 16.39 -21.11 -14.60
N LEU A 183 15.37 -20.38 -15.05
CA LEU A 183 15.05 -20.21 -16.45
C LEU A 183 16.21 -19.45 -17.10
N CYS A 184 16.83 -20.02 -18.12
CA CYS A 184 17.89 -19.41 -18.91
C CYS A 184 17.66 -19.60 -20.40
N LEU A 185 18.24 -18.73 -21.22
CA LEU A 185 18.25 -18.91 -22.66
C LEU A 185 19.31 -19.94 -23.10
N TYR A 186 18.87 -20.93 -23.85
CA TYR A 186 19.72 -21.83 -24.63
C TYR A 186 19.68 -21.41 -26.10
N SER A 187 20.83 -21.41 -26.77
CA SER A 187 20.97 -20.98 -28.18
C SER A 187 20.28 -19.62 -28.47
N ASP A 188 20.45 -18.66 -27.55
CA ASP A 188 19.99 -17.26 -27.62
C ASP A 188 18.48 -17.02 -27.80
N SER A 189 17.66 -18.07 -27.77
CA SER A 189 16.22 -17.96 -28.07
C SER A 189 15.33 -18.98 -27.36
N MET A 190 15.89 -19.97 -26.66
CA MET A 190 15.14 -21.08 -26.07
C MET A 190 15.17 -21.05 -24.53
N PRO A 191 14.15 -20.48 -23.86
CA PRO A 191 14.02 -20.51 -22.41
C PRO A 191 13.83 -21.94 -21.86
N LYS A 192 14.78 -22.41 -21.05
CA LYS A 192 14.71 -23.69 -20.31
C LYS A 192 15.12 -23.52 -18.85
N PHE A 193 14.57 -24.34 -17.96
CA PHE A 193 14.97 -24.38 -16.55
C PHE A 193 16.20 -25.25 -16.37
N GLY A 194 17.39 -24.65 -16.51
CA GLY A 194 18.65 -25.38 -16.54
C GLY A 194 19.86 -24.73 -15.87
N ALA A 195 19.79 -23.45 -15.50
CA ALA A 195 20.89 -22.75 -14.84
C ALA A 195 20.87 -22.98 -13.32
N ASP A 196 22.05 -23.00 -12.70
CA ASP A 196 22.22 -23.22 -11.26
C ASP A 196 22.40 -21.91 -10.50
N ASP A 197 23.05 -20.94 -11.11
CA ASP A 197 23.37 -19.65 -10.51
C ASP A 197 22.60 -18.51 -11.19
N ILE A 198 22.00 -17.63 -10.37
CA ILE A 198 21.22 -16.46 -10.83
C ILE A 198 22.05 -15.46 -11.65
N GLY A 199 23.37 -15.48 -11.46
CA GLY A 199 24.35 -14.66 -12.17
C GLY A 199 24.75 -15.19 -13.53
N GLU A 200 24.38 -16.43 -13.90
CA GLU A 200 24.70 -16.99 -15.22
C GLU A 200 24.12 -16.12 -16.35
N PRO A 201 24.80 -16.07 -17.52
CA PRO A 201 24.23 -15.52 -18.75
C PRO A 201 22.88 -16.16 -19.08
N GLY A 202 22.00 -15.41 -19.73
CA GLY A 202 20.68 -15.90 -20.15
C GLY A 202 19.63 -16.03 -19.05
N VAL A 203 19.99 -15.94 -17.77
CA VAL A 203 19.04 -16.04 -16.64
C VAL A 203 18.22 -14.76 -16.41
N GLY A 204 18.77 -13.62 -16.81
CA GLY A 204 18.16 -12.32 -16.55
C GLY A 204 17.02 -11.98 -17.50
N PHE A 205 15.88 -11.57 -16.92
CA PHE A 205 14.75 -11.03 -17.66
C PHE A 205 14.36 -9.65 -17.15
N GLU A 206 13.91 -8.79 -18.08
CA GLU A 206 13.29 -7.51 -17.79
C GLU A 206 11.77 -7.60 -17.92
N ILE A 207 11.07 -7.13 -16.89
CA ILE A 207 9.61 -6.93 -16.91
C ILE A 207 9.32 -5.57 -17.53
N VAL A 208 8.51 -5.57 -18.59
CA VAL A 208 8.00 -4.37 -19.24
C VAL A 208 6.49 -4.30 -19.01
N PRO A 209 5.99 -3.36 -18.19
CA PRO A 209 4.57 -3.24 -17.92
C PRO A 209 3.76 -2.96 -19.19
N ALA A 210 2.60 -3.60 -19.30
CA ALA A 210 1.58 -3.33 -20.30
C ALA A 210 0.25 -2.94 -19.63
N ASN A 211 -0.81 -2.76 -20.42
CA ASN A 211 -2.09 -2.28 -19.92
C ASN A 211 -2.80 -3.28 -18.99
N ASP A 212 -3.43 -2.76 -17.94
CA ASP A 212 -4.28 -3.48 -16.99
C ASP A 212 -3.57 -4.62 -16.24
N GLY A 213 -2.31 -4.40 -15.83
CA GLY A 213 -1.52 -5.38 -15.05
C GLY A 213 -0.94 -6.52 -15.88
N LYS A 214 -1.04 -6.44 -17.22
CA LYS A 214 -0.34 -7.33 -18.15
C LYS A 214 1.13 -6.93 -18.25
N ILE A 215 1.95 -7.85 -18.73
CA ILE A 215 3.39 -7.62 -18.89
C ILE A 215 3.90 -8.21 -20.20
N HIS A 216 4.97 -7.62 -20.71
CA HIS A 216 5.91 -8.30 -21.58
C HIS A 216 7.14 -8.70 -20.77
N ILE A 217 7.79 -9.78 -21.18
CA ILE A 217 9.03 -10.26 -20.56
C ILE A 217 10.09 -10.22 -21.64
N LYS A 218 11.23 -9.59 -21.37
CA LYS A 218 12.31 -9.40 -22.32
C LYS A 218 13.59 -10.01 -21.79
N SER A 219 14.33 -10.76 -22.58
CA SER A 219 15.67 -11.21 -22.18
C SER A 219 16.58 -10.01 -21.93
N SER A 220 17.25 -9.98 -20.78
CA SER A 220 18.24 -8.95 -20.50
C SER A 220 19.49 -9.09 -21.37
N GLU A 221 19.78 -10.29 -21.86
CA GLU A 221 20.97 -10.57 -22.68
C GLU A 221 20.75 -10.21 -24.15
N THR A 222 19.65 -10.68 -24.74
CA THR A 222 19.41 -10.51 -26.19
C THR A 222 18.54 -9.31 -26.51
N GLY A 223 17.85 -8.73 -25.52
CA GLY A 223 16.88 -7.66 -25.72
C GLY A 223 15.59 -8.10 -26.42
N LYS A 224 15.40 -9.40 -26.66
CA LYS A 224 14.22 -9.96 -27.34
C LYS A 224 13.12 -10.30 -26.36
N PHE A 225 11.87 -10.14 -26.78
CA PHE A 225 10.69 -10.46 -25.98
C PHE A 225 10.38 -11.96 -26.03
N LEU A 226 9.83 -12.46 -24.91
CA LEU A 226 9.22 -13.76 -24.85
C LEU A 226 7.93 -13.76 -25.68
N ARG A 227 7.78 -14.74 -26.55
CA ARG A 227 6.65 -14.94 -27.44
C ARG A 227 6.15 -16.38 -27.34
N ASN A 228 4.84 -16.56 -27.26
CA ASN A 228 4.20 -17.86 -27.31
C ASN A 228 3.98 -18.33 -28.76
N ASP A 229 4.50 -19.51 -29.07
CA ASP A 229 4.28 -20.25 -30.31
C ASP A 229 4.26 -21.75 -29.98
N TRP A 230 3.34 -22.13 -29.08
CA TRP A 230 3.31 -23.39 -28.34
C TRP A 230 4.43 -23.54 -27.30
N TRP A 231 5.68 -23.39 -27.74
CA TRP A 231 6.82 -23.11 -26.87
C TRP A 231 6.92 -21.60 -26.66
N ILE A 232 7.49 -21.20 -25.52
CA ILE A 232 7.87 -19.80 -25.32
C ILE A 232 9.27 -19.60 -25.90
N TRP A 233 9.42 -18.66 -26.83
CA TRP A 233 10.69 -18.31 -27.46
C TRP A 233 11.09 -16.87 -27.09
N ALA A 234 12.39 -16.58 -27.07
CA ALA A 234 12.92 -15.22 -26.92
C ALA A 234 13.48 -14.71 -28.25
N ASP A 235 12.61 -14.56 -29.26
CA ASP A 235 13.01 -14.42 -30.67
C ASP A 235 12.58 -13.12 -31.35
N VAL A 236 11.66 -12.34 -30.76
CA VAL A 236 11.10 -11.13 -31.37
C VAL A 236 11.57 -9.83 -30.74
N THR A 237 11.64 -8.77 -31.54
CA THR A 237 12.07 -7.42 -31.11
C THR A 237 10.91 -6.46 -30.85
N SER A 238 9.70 -6.78 -31.33
CA SER A 238 8.47 -6.03 -31.05
C SER A 238 7.58 -6.78 -30.06
N SER A 239 6.72 -6.03 -29.36
CA SER A 239 5.82 -6.54 -28.32
C SER A 239 4.35 -6.26 -28.62
N ASP A 240 3.99 -6.12 -29.90
CA ASP A 240 2.68 -5.56 -30.30
C ASP A 240 1.59 -6.62 -30.49
N THR A 241 1.89 -7.89 -30.23
CA THR A 241 0.96 -9.01 -30.42
C THR A 241 0.59 -9.69 -29.11
N ALA A 242 -0.58 -10.34 -29.09
CA ALA A 242 -1.05 -11.15 -27.97
C ALA A 242 -0.08 -12.28 -27.58
N ASP A 243 0.75 -12.74 -28.52
CA ASP A 243 1.73 -13.81 -28.29
C ASP A 243 2.84 -13.39 -27.33
N THR A 244 3.14 -12.09 -27.23
CA THR A 244 4.15 -11.54 -26.32
C THR A 244 3.58 -11.03 -25.00
N LEU A 245 2.26 -11.12 -24.82
CA LEU A 245 1.56 -10.62 -23.64
C LEU A 245 1.32 -11.74 -22.63
N PHE A 246 1.68 -11.47 -21.39
CA PHE A 246 1.46 -12.37 -20.27
C PHE A 246 0.67 -11.67 -19.17
N ARG A 247 -0.15 -12.45 -18.48
CA ARG A 247 -0.79 -12.05 -17.22
C ARG A 247 -0.20 -12.86 -16.08
N PRO A 248 0.55 -12.24 -15.16
CA PRO A 248 1.00 -12.92 -13.96
C PRO A 248 -0.16 -13.20 -13.00
N LEU A 249 -0.09 -14.33 -12.31
CA LEU A 249 -0.99 -14.73 -11.23
C LEU A 249 -0.17 -14.97 -9.96
N LYS A 250 -0.51 -14.28 -8.87
CA LYS A 250 0.17 -14.47 -7.58
C LYS A 250 -0.26 -15.78 -6.95
N PHE A 251 0.71 -16.64 -6.61
CA PHE A 251 0.46 -17.86 -5.84
C PHE A 251 0.74 -17.64 -4.35
N ASN A 252 1.87 -16.99 -4.04
CA ASN A 252 2.22 -16.53 -2.69
C ASN A 252 3.18 -15.34 -2.76
N ASP A 253 3.81 -14.97 -1.65
CA ASP A 253 4.68 -13.79 -1.56
C ASP A 253 6.01 -13.90 -2.36
N GLN A 254 6.33 -15.06 -2.94
CA GLN A 254 7.56 -15.30 -3.73
C GLN A 254 7.30 -16.00 -5.07
N LYS A 255 6.15 -16.68 -5.22
CA LYS A 255 5.84 -17.51 -6.38
C LYS A 255 4.67 -16.96 -7.19
N ILE A 256 4.80 -17.09 -8.51
CA ILE A 256 3.78 -16.73 -9.49
C ILE A 256 3.52 -17.89 -10.46
N ALA A 257 2.43 -17.79 -11.19
CA ALA A 257 2.28 -18.45 -12.49
C ALA A 257 2.14 -17.39 -13.59
N LEU A 258 2.48 -17.73 -14.82
CA LEU A 258 2.32 -16.85 -15.99
C LEU A 258 1.24 -17.42 -16.91
N ILE A 259 0.32 -16.58 -17.36
CA ILE A 259 -0.71 -16.96 -18.33
C ILE A 259 -0.40 -16.24 -19.64
N SER A 260 -0.23 -16.98 -20.74
CA SER A 260 -0.08 -16.37 -22.07
C SER A 260 -1.44 -15.90 -22.56
N LEU A 261 -1.52 -14.68 -23.10
CA LEU A 261 -2.78 -14.11 -23.59
C LEU A 261 -3.15 -14.52 -25.01
N SER A 262 -2.24 -15.16 -25.77
CA SER A 262 -2.59 -15.65 -27.11
C SER A 262 -3.46 -16.90 -27.08
N ASN A 263 -3.33 -17.73 -26.04
CA ASN A 263 -4.10 -18.97 -25.91
C ASN A 263 -4.77 -19.15 -24.54
N ASN A 264 -4.63 -18.19 -23.62
CA ASN A 264 -5.16 -18.22 -22.25
C ASN A 264 -4.72 -19.44 -21.42
N LYS A 265 -3.56 -20.02 -21.72
CA LYS A 265 -2.98 -21.15 -21.00
C LYS A 265 -1.86 -20.71 -20.06
N PHE A 266 -1.66 -21.48 -19.01
CA PHE A 266 -0.54 -21.31 -18.10
C PHE A 266 0.76 -21.78 -18.75
N CYS A 267 1.81 -20.98 -18.58
CA CYS A 267 3.18 -21.37 -18.84
C CYS A 267 3.59 -22.44 -17.82
N GLN A 268 4.22 -23.51 -18.27
CA GLN A 268 4.73 -24.61 -17.46
C GLN A 268 6.13 -25.03 -17.90
N THR A 269 6.86 -25.66 -16.98
CA THR A 269 8.01 -26.50 -17.33
C THR A 269 7.49 -27.71 -18.11
N PHE A 270 8.00 -27.90 -19.32
CA PHE A 270 7.52 -28.93 -20.24
C PHE A 270 8.69 -29.67 -20.90
N THR A 271 8.51 -30.97 -21.11
CA THR A 271 9.48 -31.82 -21.81
C THR A 271 8.79 -32.55 -22.94
N ALA A 272 9.13 -32.21 -24.18
CA ALA A 272 8.63 -32.86 -25.39
C ALA A 272 9.62 -32.60 -26.55
N ASP A 273 9.54 -33.41 -27.61
CA ASP A 273 10.31 -33.21 -28.85
C ASP A 273 11.84 -33.09 -28.64
N GLY A 274 12.37 -33.78 -27.62
CA GLY A 274 13.78 -33.70 -27.24
C GLY A 274 14.17 -32.41 -26.50
N TYR A 275 13.24 -31.47 -26.31
CA TYR A 275 13.45 -30.26 -25.53
C TYR A 275 13.06 -30.51 -24.07
N VAL A 276 14.07 -30.60 -23.20
CA VAL A 276 13.91 -30.96 -21.79
C VAL A 276 13.83 -29.72 -20.91
N ASN A 277 12.84 -29.69 -20.01
CA ASN A 277 12.58 -28.59 -19.07
C ASN A 277 12.43 -27.22 -19.74
N GLY A 278 11.86 -27.18 -20.94
CA GLY A 278 11.54 -25.95 -21.65
C GLY A 278 10.35 -25.22 -21.03
N LEU A 279 10.12 -23.97 -21.43
CA LEU A 279 8.94 -23.21 -21.05
C LEU A 279 7.87 -23.27 -22.16
N SER A 280 6.67 -23.75 -21.85
CA SER A 280 5.55 -23.86 -22.81
C SER A 280 4.23 -23.38 -22.21
N ALA A 281 3.39 -22.70 -22.98
CA ALA A 281 2.05 -22.27 -22.57
C ALA A 281 0.97 -23.30 -22.95
N THR A 282 0.98 -24.45 -22.29
CA THR A 282 0.13 -25.61 -22.64
C THR A 282 -0.80 -26.07 -21.51
N ALA A 283 -0.56 -25.64 -20.27
CA ALA A 283 -1.36 -26.04 -19.12
C ALA A 283 -2.69 -25.26 -19.04
N THR A 284 -3.78 -25.95 -18.74
CA THR A 284 -5.12 -25.34 -18.62
C THR A 284 -5.49 -24.95 -17.18
N SER A 285 -4.66 -25.30 -16.21
CA SER A 285 -4.85 -25.03 -14.78
C SER A 285 -3.50 -24.77 -14.12
N ALA A 286 -3.51 -24.09 -12.97
CA ALA A 286 -2.32 -23.92 -12.15
C ALA A 286 -1.95 -25.25 -11.48
N THR A 287 -0.81 -25.82 -11.86
CA THR A 287 -0.19 -27.02 -11.25
C THR A 287 1.22 -26.68 -10.76
N ASP A 288 1.88 -27.61 -10.06
CA ASP A 288 3.26 -27.41 -9.59
C ASP A 288 4.23 -27.07 -10.73
N GLU A 289 4.00 -27.60 -11.93
CA GLU A 289 4.78 -27.34 -13.14
C GLU A 289 4.59 -25.91 -13.69
N THR A 290 3.50 -25.24 -13.33
CA THR A 290 3.18 -23.87 -13.78
C THR A 290 3.71 -22.78 -12.86
N VAL A 291 4.11 -23.17 -11.64
CA VAL A 291 4.49 -22.23 -10.59
C VAL A 291 6.01 -22.03 -10.63
N MET A 292 6.42 -20.76 -10.63
CA MET A 292 7.81 -20.35 -10.60
C MET A 292 8.05 -19.36 -9.46
N GLU A 293 9.19 -19.52 -8.79
CA GLU A 293 9.69 -18.54 -7.85
C GLU A 293 10.31 -17.35 -8.60
N VAL A 294 10.04 -16.15 -8.11
CA VAL A 294 10.58 -14.91 -8.65
C VAL A 294 11.65 -14.41 -7.71
N GLU A 295 12.85 -14.23 -8.24
CA GLU A 295 13.94 -13.56 -7.54
C GLU A 295 14.25 -12.23 -8.21
N GLU A 296 14.50 -11.19 -7.43
CA GLU A 296 14.96 -9.91 -7.96
C GLU A 296 16.43 -10.04 -8.38
N ARG A 297 16.72 -9.89 -9.68
CA ARG A 297 18.07 -10.08 -10.23
C ARG A 297 18.92 -8.83 -10.07
N VAL A 298 19.22 -8.49 -8.81
CA VAL A 298 20.06 -7.36 -8.42
C VAL A 298 21.17 -7.88 -7.51
N LEU A 299 22.42 -7.66 -7.92
CA LEU A 299 23.60 -8.13 -7.17
C LEU A 299 23.76 -7.35 -5.85
N ARG A 300 23.59 -6.03 -5.91
CA ARG A 300 23.69 -5.15 -4.75
C ARG A 300 22.76 -3.96 -4.89
N ARG A 301 22.09 -3.59 -3.79
CA ARG A 301 21.23 -2.41 -3.72
C ARG A 301 21.72 -1.44 -2.65
N GLU A 302 21.73 -0.17 -3.03
CA GLU A 302 21.92 0.95 -2.12
C GLU A 302 20.67 1.84 -2.15
N ILE A 303 20.23 2.27 -0.98
CA ILE A 303 19.09 3.17 -0.80
C ILE A 303 19.60 4.43 -0.12
N TYR A 304 19.18 5.59 -0.58
CA TYR A 304 19.60 6.86 0.02
C TYR A 304 18.58 7.96 -0.24
N GLU A 305 18.77 9.11 0.42
CA GLU A 305 17.85 10.26 0.32
C GLU A 305 16.38 9.87 0.57
N VAL A 306 16.11 9.13 1.65
CA VAL A 306 14.75 8.82 2.07
C VAL A 306 14.05 10.10 2.51
N LYS A 307 12.92 10.43 1.88
CA LYS A 307 12.11 11.62 2.15
C LYS A 307 10.71 11.20 2.58
N TYR A 308 10.36 11.46 3.83
CA TYR A 308 9.02 11.23 4.35
C TYR A 308 8.11 12.40 4.00
N ASP A 309 6.92 12.11 3.49
CA ASP A 309 5.86 13.07 3.25
C ASP A 309 4.94 13.15 4.48
N VAL A 310 5.42 13.85 5.51
CA VAL A 310 4.72 14.01 6.78
C VAL A 310 3.38 14.74 6.61
N GLY A 311 3.28 15.66 5.65
CA GLY A 311 2.06 16.42 5.39
C GLY A 311 0.90 15.57 4.85
N ASN A 312 1.22 14.39 4.31
CA ASN A 312 0.27 13.38 3.86
C ASN A 312 0.30 12.11 4.74
N SER A 313 0.76 12.22 5.98
CA SER A 313 0.69 11.14 6.96
C SER A 313 -0.73 10.93 7.50
N ARG A 314 -0.97 9.75 8.06
CA ARG A 314 -2.20 9.39 8.77
C ARG A 314 -1.85 8.93 10.18
N VAL A 315 -2.61 9.38 11.17
CA VAL A 315 -2.63 8.78 12.53
C VAL A 315 -3.98 8.14 12.75
N TYR A 316 -4.01 6.92 13.29
CA TYR A 316 -5.24 6.15 13.48
C TYR A 316 -5.09 5.10 14.58
N GLY A 317 -6.21 4.48 14.95
CA GLY A 317 -6.23 3.42 15.96
C GLY A 317 -5.78 3.88 17.34
N GLU A 318 -5.98 5.16 17.67
CA GLU A 318 -5.60 5.71 18.98
C GLU A 318 -6.38 4.99 20.09
N ALA A 319 -5.65 4.43 21.04
CA ALA A 319 -6.20 3.75 22.22
C ALA A 319 -5.49 4.24 23.48
N VAL A 320 -6.26 4.65 24.48
CA VAL A 320 -5.75 5.10 25.77
C VAL A 320 -5.55 3.88 26.68
N MET A 321 -4.34 3.72 27.21
CA MET A 321 -3.94 2.55 28.00
C MET A 321 -3.27 2.96 29.31
N VAL A 322 -3.50 2.20 30.38
CA VAL A 322 -2.68 2.27 31.60
C VAL A 322 -1.39 1.48 31.33
N VAL A 323 -0.26 2.19 31.24
CA VAL A 323 1.04 1.59 30.93
C VAL A 323 1.84 1.21 32.19
N ALA A 324 1.54 1.85 33.32
CA ALA A 324 2.02 1.45 34.63
C ALA A 324 1.06 1.89 35.73
N GLN A 325 1.09 1.19 36.84
CA GLN A 325 0.31 1.49 38.03
C GLN A 325 1.17 1.26 39.26
N ASN A 326 1.06 2.17 40.22
CA ASN A 326 1.67 2.00 41.54
C ASN A 326 0.85 2.77 42.58
N CYS A 327 1.02 2.49 43.87
CA CYS A 327 0.24 3.09 44.94
C CYS A 327 1.09 3.52 46.11
N ALA A 328 0.60 4.51 46.85
CA ALA A 328 1.15 4.99 48.11
C ALA A 328 0.03 5.09 49.14
N SER A 329 0.31 4.73 50.39
CA SER A 329 -0.68 4.78 51.48
C SER A 329 -0.19 5.70 52.59
N ASN A 330 -1.11 6.47 53.16
CA ASN A 330 -0.83 7.32 54.32
C ASN A 330 -1.73 6.89 55.48
N ILE A 331 -1.09 6.35 56.52
CA ILE A 331 -1.74 5.89 57.75
C ILE A 331 -1.68 6.92 58.88
N THR A 332 -1.18 8.13 58.61
CA THR A 332 -1.17 9.23 59.58
C THR A 332 -2.45 10.05 59.46
N GLU A 333 -2.70 10.87 60.48
CA GLU A 333 -3.83 11.82 60.53
C GLU A 333 -3.57 13.12 59.74
N GLU A 334 -2.36 13.28 59.17
CA GLU A 334 -1.95 14.49 58.44
C GLU A 334 -1.58 14.15 56.98
N PRO A 335 -1.86 15.01 55.99
CA PRO A 335 -1.47 14.76 54.61
C PRO A 335 0.05 14.57 54.44
N SER A 336 0.46 13.62 53.60
CA SER A 336 1.88 13.34 53.34
C SER A 336 2.21 13.37 51.85
N ALA A 337 3.33 13.99 51.47
CA ALA A 337 3.83 13.99 50.10
C ALA A 337 4.75 12.79 49.88
N LEU A 338 4.33 11.85 49.02
CA LEU A 338 5.06 10.62 48.74
C LEU A 338 5.47 10.57 47.26
N GLU A 339 6.64 9.98 47.00
CA GLU A 339 7.12 9.70 45.64
C GLU A 339 6.73 8.29 45.22
N VAL A 340 6.17 8.17 44.03
CA VAL A 340 5.78 6.90 43.42
C VAL A 340 6.65 6.67 42.18
N LYS A 341 7.40 5.57 42.18
CA LYS A 341 8.23 5.14 41.04
C LYS A 341 7.43 4.28 40.07
N PHE A 342 7.56 4.54 38.79
CA PHE A 342 6.99 3.73 37.71
C PHE A 342 8.10 3.16 36.85
N GLU A 343 7.93 1.90 36.48
CA GLU A 343 8.76 1.23 35.47
C GLU A 343 7.81 0.62 34.44
N TYR A 344 8.02 0.96 33.16
CA TYR A 344 7.25 0.37 32.07
C TYR A 344 8.10 0.14 30.84
N LYS A 345 7.61 -0.75 29.98
CA LYS A 345 8.24 -1.08 28.72
C LYS A 345 7.50 -0.35 27.61
N GLU A 346 8.17 0.61 26.98
CA GLU A 346 7.65 1.29 25.82
C GLU A 346 8.00 0.47 24.56
N THR A 347 6.98 -0.04 23.89
CA THR A 347 7.13 -0.79 22.65
C THR A 347 6.78 0.10 21.45
N LYS A 348 7.71 0.20 20.51
CA LYS A 348 7.54 0.87 19.22
C LYS A 348 7.62 -0.17 18.10
N THR A 349 6.77 -0.04 17.09
CA THR A 349 6.85 -0.87 15.89
C THR A 349 7.10 -0.01 14.65
N SER A 350 7.87 -0.56 13.71
CA SER A 350 8.30 0.13 12.50
C SER A 350 8.35 -0.85 11.32
N SER A 351 7.76 -0.48 10.20
CA SER A 351 7.80 -1.27 8.96
C SER A 351 7.88 -0.36 7.74
N TRP A 352 8.80 -0.65 6.83
CA TRP A 352 8.95 0.05 5.57
C TRP A 352 8.42 -0.81 4.44
N LYS A 353 7.38 -0.35 3.76
CA LYS A 353 6.71 -1.09 2.68
C LYS A 353 6.96 -0.44 1.33
N ARG A 354 6.95 -1.26 0.28
CA ARG A 354 6.98 -0.85 -1.13
C ARG A 354 5.71 -1.35 -1.81
N ASP A 355 5.31 -0.69 -2.89
CA ASP A 355 4.25 -1.15 -3.79
C ASP A 355 4.73 -2.28 -4.73
N LEU A 356 5.32 -3.33 -4.15
CA LEU A 356 5.55 -4.60 -4.82
C LEU A 356 4.51 -5.61 -4.33
N SER A 357 4.07 -6.48 -5.24
CA SER A 357 3.11 -7.54 -4.88
C SER A 357 3.76 -8.70 -4.12
N LEU A 358 5.08 -8.88 -4.28
CA LEU A 358 5.88 -9.96 -3.71
C LEU A 358 6.78 -9.42 -2.58
N LYS A 359 7.02 -10.25 -1.55
CA LYS A 359 7.96 -9.95 -0.45
C LYS A 359 9.33 -10.53 -0.76
N LEU A 360 10.01 -9.92 -1.72
CA LEU A 360 11.34 -10.35 -2.14
C LEU A 360 12.39 -9.83 -1.14
N GLY A 361 13.13 -10.73 -0.50
CA GLY A 361 13.90 -10.53 0.73
C GLY A 361 15.21 -9.73 0.60
N MET A 362 15.24 -8.65 -0.18
CA MET A 362 16.42 -7.77 -0.21
C MET A 362 16.50 -6.93 1.08
N LYS A 363 17.59 -7.11 1.82
CA LYS A 363 17.93 -6.28 2.99
C LYS A 363 18.54 -4.96 2.55
N ALA A 364 18.09 -3.86 3.16
CA ALA A 364 18.69 -2.55 3.03
C ALA A 364 19.83 -2.40 4.05
N SER A 365 21.04 -2.04 3.59
CA SER A 365 22.19 -1.79 4.47
C SER A 365 22.24 -0.37 5.06
N VAL A 366 21.18 0.44 4.84
CA VAL A 366 21.16 1.89 5.11
C VAL A 366 20.43 2.18 6.42
N LYS A 367 20.77 3.31 7.04
CA LYS A 367 20.10 3.81 8.26
C LYS A 367 18.86 4.63 7.90
N PHE A 368 17.71 4.24 8.42
CA PHE A 368 16.45 4.95 8.22
C PHE A 368 16.10 5.77 9.46
N LYS A 369 15.72 7.04 9.29
CA LYS A 369 15.06 7.78 10.37
C LYS A 369 13.67 7.19 10.62
N VAL A 370 13.19 7.26 11.86
CA VAL A 370 11.92 6.64 12.26
C VAL A 370 10.85 7.72 12.50
N PRO A 371 9.76 7.74 11.72
CA PRO A 371 8.59 8.56 12.04
C PRO A 371 7.88 8.08 13.32
N LEU A 372 7.47 9.02 14.16
CA LEU A 372 6.77 8.79 15.44
C LEU A 372 5.54 9.68 15.53
N VAL A 373 4.53 9.22 16.24
CA VAL A 373 3.37 10.03 16.65
C VAL A 373 3.74 10.82 17.90
N LEU A 374 3.64 12.15 17.83
CA LEU A 374 3.82 13.08 18.93
C LEU A 374 2.61 14.01 18.99
N ASP A 375 1.93 14.03 20.13
CA ASP A 375 0.72 14.83 20.35
C ASP A 375 -0.36 14.71 19.25
N GLY A 376 -0.44 13.55 18.60
CA GLY A 376 -1.42 13.24 17.56
C GLY A 376 -0.98 13.61 16.14
N GLU A 377 0.21 14.20 15.98
CA GLU A 377 0.84 14.49 14.69
C GLU A 377 2.03 13.56 14.47
N VAL A 378 2.50 13.46 13.22
CA VAL A 378 3.68 12.66 12.89
C VAL A 378 4.90 13.57 12.81
N GLU A 379 5.99 13.16 13.46
CA GLU A 379 7.29 13.79 13.33
C GLU A 379 8.38 12.76 13.02
N VAL A 380 9.43 13.18 12.31
CA VAL A 380 10.56 12.30 11.99
C VAL A 380 11.62 12.42 13.09
N SER A 381 11.82 11.34 13.83
CA SER A 381 12.79 11.32 14.93
C SER A 381 14.25 11.36 14.46
N SER A 382 15.16 11.63 15.41
CA SER A 382 16.60 11.46 15.22
C SER A 382 17.06 9.99 15.38
N GLU A 383 16.18 9.10 15.84
CA GLU A 383 16.47 7.67 15.97
C GLU A 383 16.72 7.05 14.59
N LEU A 384 17.70 6.14 14.52
CA LEU A 384 18.10 5.47 13.28
C LEU A 384 17.88 3.96 13.39
N GLN A 385 17.08 3.42 12.47
CA GLN A 385 16.91 1.99 12.27
C GLN A 385 17.92 1.46 11.25
N THR A 386 18.60 0.37 11.57
CA THR A 386 19.50 -0.35 10.65
C THR A 386 18.95 -1.74 10.32
N GLY A 387 19.49 -2.36 9.26
CA GLY A 387 19.12 -3.72 8.88
C GLY A 387 17.66 -3.86 8.43
N VAL A 388 17.08 -2.79 7.88
CA VAL A 388 15.70 -2.79 7.40
C VAL A 388 15.55 -3.80 6.26
N GLU A 389 14.55 -4.66 6.38
CA GLU A 389 14.11 -5.56 5.33
C GLU A 389 12.70 -5.16 4.93
N TRP A 390 12.49 -4.97 3.64
CA TRP A 390 11.23 -4.43 3.12
C TRP A 390 10.04 -5.31 3.53
N GLY A 391 8.98 -4.68 4.02
CA GLY A 391 7.75 -5.34 4.43
C GLY A 391 7.84 -6.13 5.74
N LYS A 392 9.01 -6.23 6.37
CA LYS A 392 9.15 -6.80 7.71
C LYS A 392 8.83 -5.74 8.77
N GLU A 393 8.27 -6.22 9.87
CA GLU A 393 8.00 -5.41 11.06
C GLU A 393 9.17 -5.54 12.03
N PHE A 394 9.61 -4.40 12.55
CA PHE A 394 10.66 -4.29 13.54
C PHE A 394 10.02 -3.80 14.83
N GLU A 395 10.26 -4.52 15.93
CA GLU A 395 9.83 -4.11 17.26
C GLU A 395 11.05 -3.64 18.05
N ASN A 396 10.99 -2.42 18.57
CA ASN A 396 11.96 -1.91 19.54
C ASN A 396 11.25 -1.69 20.88
N SER A 397 11.94 -2.03 21.96
CA SER A 397 11.39 -1.97 23.30
C SER A 397 12.38 -1.34 24.26
N ILE A 398 11.99 -0.21 24.85
CA ILE A 398 12.84 0.56 25.76
C ILE A 398 12.19 0.57 27.14
N LYS A 399 12.98 0.25 28.17
CA LYS A 399 12.54 0.41 29.56
C LYS A 399 12.55 1.89 29.91
N GLN A 400 11.45 2.39 30.42
CA GLN A 400 11.27 3.75 30.89
C GLN A 400 11.07 3.74 32.40
N GLU A 401 11.69 4.71 33.08
CA GLU A 401 11.49 4.96 34.50
C GLU A 401 10.93 6.37 34.69
N SER A 402 9.97 6.51 35.60
CA SER A 402 9.39 7.81 35.92
C SER A 402 9.12 7.92 37.42
N LEU A 403 9.26 9.14 37.95
CA LEU A 403 8.96 9.49 39.34
C LEU A 403 7.82 10.50 39.37
N HIS A 404 6.80 10.24 40.19
CA HIS A 404 5.68 11.16 40.38
C HIS A 404 5.50 11.46 41.87
N LYS A 405 5.46 12.75 42.23
CA LYS A 405 5.13 13.22 43.57
C LYS A 405 3.62 13.33 43.72
N VAL A 406 3.06 12.69 44.73
CA VAL A 406 1.62 12.73 45.03
C VAL A 406 1.38 13.06 46.50
N ILE A 407 0.38 13.90 46.77
CA ILE A 407 -0.09 14.17 48.13
C ILE A 407 -1.13 13.12 48.48
N VAL A 408 -0.88 12.36 49.55
CA VAL A 408 -1.74 11.30 50.05
C VAL A 408 -2.46 11.80 51.30
N PRO A 409 -3.80 12.02 51.23
CA PRO A 409 -4.59 12.47 52.37
C PRO A 409 -4.49 11.54 53.59
N PRO A 410 -4.85 12.02 54.79
CA PRO A 410 -4.93 11.19 56.00
C PRO A 410 -5.76 9.94 55.79
N MET A 411 -5.30 8.80 56.32
CA MET A 411 -6.04 7.53 56.29
C MET A 411 -6.54 7.12 54.89
N THR A 412 -5.73 7.36 53.85
CA THR A 412 -6.06 6.98 52.46
C THR A 412 -4.95 6.22 51.77
N LYS A 413 -5.36 5.38 50.81
CA LYS A 413 -4.50 4.80 49.77
C LYS A 413 -4.74 5.55 48.47
N VAL A 414 -3.67 6.05 47.89
CA VAL A 414 -3.66 6.66 46.56
C VAL A 414 -3.06 5.69 45.55
N THR A 415 -3.84 5.34 44.54
CA THR A 415 -3.37 4.59 43.37
C THR A 415 -3.14 5.58 42.23
N VAL A 416 -1.92 5.62 41.72
CA VAL A 416 -1.52 6.47 40.59
C VAL A 416 -1.34 5.57 39.37
N ASN A 417 -2.05 5.89 38.29
CA ASN A 417 -1.90 5.23 37.00
C ASN A 417 -1.18 6.16 36.04
N LEU A 418 -0.10 5.68 35.42
CA LEU A 418 0.49 6.30 34.25
C LEU A 418 -0.28 5.83 33.02
N VAL A 419 -0.90 6.78 32.34
CA VAL A 419 -1.76 6.55 31.18
C VAL A 419 -1.08 7.14 29.95
N ALA A 420 -1.09 6.41 28.84
CA ALA A 420 -0.57 6.87 27.55
C ALA A 420 -1.55 6.53 26.42
N SER A 421 -1.56 7.33 25.36
CA SER A 421 -2.21 6.98 24.11
C SER A 421 -1.25 6.16 23.26
N LYS A 422 -1.68 5.02 22.71
CA LYS A 422 -0.95 4.31 21.65
C LYS A 422 -1.66 4.55 20.33
N ALA A 423 -0.92 4.94 19.30
CA ALA A 423 -1.47 5.17 17.98
C ALA A 423 -0.63 4.49 16.89
N LEU A 424 -1.28 4.20 15.76
CA LEU A 424 -0.65 3.78 14.51
C LEU A 424 -0.46 4.99 13.62
N CYS A 425 0.58 4.97 12.79
CA CYS A 425 0.74 5.92 11.72
C CYS A 425 1.17 5.30 10.39
N ASP A 426 0.66 5.87 9.31
CA ASP A 426 1.11 5.58 7.94
C ASP A 426 1.75 6.85 7.37
N VAL A 427 2.96 6.75 6.82
CA VAL A 427 3.71 7.89 6.28
C VAL A 427 4.22 7.55 4.89
N PRO A 428 3.70 8.19 3.83
CA PRO A 428 4.24 8.03 2.49
C PRO A 428 5.70 8.50 2.44
N PHE A 429 6.52 7.84 1.63
CA PHE A 429 7.90 8.28 1.42
C PHE A 429 8.42 7.96 0.02
N THR A 430 9.42 8.72 -0.40
CA THR A 430 10.22 8.45 -1.60
C THR A 430 11.68 8.23 -1.23
N TYR A 431 12.44 7.62 -2.12
CA TYR A 431 13.88 7.39 -1.91
C TYR A 431 14.59 7.21 -3.25
N LYS A 432 15.92 7.40 -3.25
CA LYS A 432 16.76 7.02 -4.38
C LYS A 432 17.32 5.62 -4.17
N GLN A 433 17.37 4.87 -5.26
CA GLN A 433 17.83 3.49 -5.29
C GLN A 433 18.91 3.35 -6.36
N ARG A 434 20.09 2.85 -5.97
CA ARG A 434 21.13 2.41 -6.89
C ARG A 434 21.23 0.90 -6.84
N ASP A 435 20.97 0.27 -7.98
CA ASP A 435 21.12 -1.17 -8.15
C ASP A 435 22.37 -1.44 -8.99
N VAL A 436 23.21 -2.35 -8.51
CA VAL A 436 24.27 -2.98 -9.29
C VAL A 436 23.71 -4.31 -9.80
N LEU A 437 23.68 -4.47 -11.12
CA LEU A 437 23.22 -5.70 -11.77
C LEU A 437 24.37 -6.71 -11.88
N TYR A 438 24.03 -7.95 -12.23
CA TYR A 438 25.02 -9.03 -12.35
C TYR A 438 26.01 -8.87 -13.51
N ASP A 439 25.70 -8.01 -14.49
CA ASP A 439 26.62 -7.60 -15.55
C ASP A 439 27.61 -6.49 -15.10
N GLY A 440 27.53 -6.06 -13.84
CA GLY A 440 28.33 -4.97 -13.28
C GLY A 440 27.80 -3.57 -13.57
N SER A 441 26.77 -3.43 -14.39
CA SER A 441 26.15 -2.14 -14.67
C SER A 441 25.43 -1.60 -13.43
N SER A 442 25.30 -0.27 -13.36
CA SER A 442 24.61 0.42 -12.27
C SER A 442 23.41 1.19 -12.79
N VAL A 443 22.26 1.02 -12.14
CA VAL A 443 21.02 1.70 -12.48
C VAL A 443 20.56 2.54 -11.29
N LEU A 444 20.39 3.84 -11.53
CA LEU A 444 19.86 4.78 -10.55
C LEU A 444 18.38 5.08 -10.85
N ARG A 445 17.54 5.01 -9.82
CA ARG A 445 16.12 5.35 -9.92
C ARG A 445 15.65 6.10 -8.69
N GLU A 446 14.70 7.01 -8.90
CA GLU A 446 13.85 7.51 -7.83
C GLU A 446 12.65 6.57 -7.68
N VAL A 447 12.41 6.09 -6.47
CA VAL A 447 11.31 5.18 -6.16
C VAL A 447 10.25 5.94 -5.37
N LYS A 448 9.02 5.84 -5.87
CA LYS A 448 7.80 6.42 -5.29
C LYS A 448 6.90 5.29 -4.77
N GLY A 449 5.91 5.63 -3.95
CA GLY A 449 4.98 4.64 -3.41
C GLY A 449 5.46 3.90 -2.15
N GLY A 450 6.49 4.40 -1.49
CA GLY A 450 6.87 3.87 -0.19
C GLY A 450 5.82 4.24 0.86
N THR A 451 5.51 3.32 1.78
CA THR A 451 4.71 3.62 2.96
C THR A 451 5.39 3.07 4.20
N TYR A 452 5.75 3.95 5.13
CA TYR A 452 6.14 3.58 6.46
C TYR A 452 4.89 3.34 7.28
N VAL A 453 4.85 2.24 8.04
CA VAL A 453 3.80 1.93 9.01
C VAL A 453 4.46 1.75 10.37
N GLY A 454 4.03 2.50 11.37
CA GLY A 454 4.59 2.41 12.71
C GLY A 454 3.55 2.55 13.81
N SER A 455 3.97 2.24 15.03
CA SER A 455 3.20 2.55 16.23
C SER A 455 4.10 2.94 17.39
N ASN A 456 3.64 3.87 18.22
CA ASN A 456 4.31 4.25 19.47
C ASN A 456 3.31 4.81 20.48
N TYR A 457 3.76 4.97 21.73
CA TYR A 457 3.02 5.68 22.75
C TYR A 457 3.28 7.20 22.66
N HIS A 458 2.28 8.00 23.00
CA HIS A 458 2.33 9.47 23.08
C HIS A 458 1.34 9.99 24.14
N ARG A 459 1.35 11.30 24.43
CA ARG A 459 0.46 11.98 25.40
C ARG A 459 0.38 11.26 26.76
N THR A 460 1.53 11.12 27.43
CA THR A 460 1.59 10.49 28.75
C THR A 460 1.03 11.42 29.83
N LYS A 461 0.23 10.88 30.76
CA LYS A 461 -0.31 11.61 31.91
C LYS A 461 -0.51 10.71 33.12
N PHE A 462 -0.49 11.30 34.31
CA PHE A 462 -0.83 10.61 35.54
C PHE A 462 -2.32 10.81 35.88
N THR A 463 -2.96 9.74 36.35
CA THR A 463 -4.32 9.79 36.89
C THR A 463 -4.34 9.16 38.28
N ILE A 464 -5.16 9.72 39.17
CA ILE A 464 -5.14 9.38 40.59
C ILE A 464 -6.51 8.81 40.98
N LYS A 465 -6.51 7.72 41.74
CA LYS A 465 -7.68 7.16 42.43
C LYS A 465 -7.39 7.09 43.92
N GLN A 466 -8.36 7.49 44.74
CA GLN A 466 -8.24 7.50 46.20
C GLN A 466 -9.21 6.49 46.82
N GLU A 467 -8.73 5.77 47.81
CA GLU A 467 -9.51 4.80 48.59
C GLU A 467 -9.29 5.09 50.08
N LYS A 468 -10.36 5.09 50.88
CA LYS A 468 -10.23 5.22 52.34
C LYS A 468 -9.65 3.94 52.92
N LEU A 469 -8.69 4.08 53.83
CA LEU A 469 -8.20 2.94 54.59
C LEU A 469 -9.20 2.59 55.70
N PRO A 470 -9.29 1.30 56.09
CA PRO A 470 -10.08 0.92 57.25
C PRO A 470 -9.54 1.62 58.50
N PRO A 471 -10.41 1.95 59.47
CA PRO A 471 -9.97 2.47 60.76
C PRO A 471 -8.99 1.49 61.41
N ALA A 472 -7.97 2.01 62.09
CA ALA A 472 -7.02 1.18 62.81
C ALA A 472 -7.78 0.28 63.81
N PRO A 473 -7.42 -1.01 63.96
CA PRO A 473 -8.03 -1.85 64.97
C PRO A 473 -7.79 -1.22 66.33
N ASP A 474 -8.87 -1.03 67.11
CA ASP A 474 -8.80 -0.59 68.49
C ASP A 474 -7.92 -1.58 69.25
N THR A 475 -6.68 -1.18 69.55
CA THR A 475 -5.88 -1.85 70.57
C THR A 475 -6.53 -1.52 71.91
N GLU A 476 -7.48 -2.36 72.32
CA GLU A 476 -7.98 -2.40 73.69
C GLU A 476 -6.77 -2.63 74.62
N HIS A 477 -6.55 -1.66 75.50
CA HIS A 477 -5.55 -1.68 76.55
C HIS A 477 -5.98 -2.54 77.73
#